data_AF-A0A368DMQ1-F1
#
_entry.id   AF-A0A368DMQ1-F1
#
_cell.length_a   1.000
_cell.length_b   1.000
_cell.length_c   1.000
_cell.angle_alpha   90.00
_cell.angle_beta   90.00
_cell.angle_gamma   90.00
#
_symmetry.space_group_name_H-M   'P 1'
#
loop_
_entity.id
_entity.type
_entity.pdbx_description
1 polymer ?
#
loop_
_entity_poly.entity_id
_entity_poly.type
_entity_poly.pdbx_seq_one_letter_code
_entity_poly.pdbx_strand_id
1 'polypeptide(L)'
;MNIETYGAFVIATIILMLIPGPTVLLVISYALAKGRSIALAVVGGAVIGVLLSMVATLLGVGLILVTSKTLFIIMKWIGVVYLAWMGWKMIRTSGTTTNQISSAIEETHFSAFRDSMIVTFFNPKSIGFFVVFVPQFVNTSTPLIPQFVIMIITFVGIGAINTFAYAMLAAQIRHAFTRPSSLIWMQRIGGVILILLAIYSALLSYNF
;
A
#
# COMPACT_ATOMS: atom_id res chain seq x y z
N MET A 1 -1.21 20.45 10.07
CA MET A 1 -0.43 19.34 10.66
C MET A 1 0.82 19.90 11.31
N ASN A 2 1.07 19.56 12.59
CA ASN A 2 2.32 19.92 13.26
C ASN A 2 3.46 18.96 12.83
N ILE A 3 4.70 19.25 13.22
CA ILE A 3 5.86 18.46 12.79
C ILE A 3 5.86 17.03 13.38
N GLU A 4 5.34 16.87 14.59
CA GLU A 4 5.27 15.57 15.28
C GLU A 4 4.32 14.62 14.57
N THR A 5 3.11 15.08 14.24
CA THR A 5 2.11 14.30 13.50
C THR A 5 2.61 13.97 12.09
N TYR A 6 3.30 14.90 11.43
CA TYR A 6 3.93 14.63 10.13
C TYR A 6 5.02 13.56 10.23
N GLY A 7 5.91 13.67 11.24
CA GLY A 7 6.95 12.67 11.50
C GLY A 7 6.37 11.29 11.77
N ALA A 8 5.30 11.21 12.57
CA ALA A 8 4.59 9.97 12.84
C ALA A 8 3.98 9.36 11.55
N PHE A 9 3.41 10.18 10.68
CA PHE A 9 2.89 9.74 9.38
C PHE A 9 4.00 9.18 8.48
N VAL A 10 5.17 9.83 8.43
CA VAL A 10 6.33 9.36 7.66
C VAL A 10 6.80 8.00 8.18
N ILE A 11 6.96 7.85 9.50
CA ILE A 11 7.36 6.58 10.12
C ILE A 11 6.36 5.47 9.82
N ALA A 12 5.07 5.74 10.02
CA ALA A 12 4.00 4.78 9.72
C ALA A 12 4.02 4.36 8.23
N THR A 13 4.25 5.32 7.34
CA THR A 13 4.37 5.09 5.89
C THR A 13 5.57 4.19 5.58
N ILE A 14 6.75 4.45 6.16
CA ILE A 14 7.95 3.62 5.95
C ILE A 14 7.69 2.19 6.43
N ILE A 15 7.18 2.00 7.65
CA ILE A 15 6.85 0.69 8.20
C ILE A 15 5.87 -0.05 7.28
N LEU A 16 4.83 0.64 6.81
CA LEU A 16 3.86 0.06 5.88
C LEU A 16 4.53 -0.34 4.57
N MET A 17 5.39 0.50 3.99
CA MET A 17 6.00 0.26 2.67
C MET A 17 6.98 -0.91 2.66
N LEU A 18 7.67 -1.16 3.78
CA LEU A 18 8.57 -2.31 3.94
C LEU A 18 7.82 -3.65 3.81
N ILE A 19 6.51 -3.66 4.10
CA ILE A 19 5.68 -4.85 4.01
C ILE A 19 5.28 -5.10 2.54
N PRO A 20 5.72 -6.19 1.90
CA PRO A 20 5.35 -6.50 0.52
C PRO A 20 3.84 -6.81 0.43
N GLY A 21 3.10 -5.92 -0.22
CA GLY A 21 1.72 -6.16 -0.62
C GLY A 21 1.60 -6.71 -2.05
N PRO A 22 0.37 -6.85 -2.58
CA PRO A 22 0.13 -7.32 -3.95
C PRO A 22 0.92 -6.55 -5.01
N THR A 23 0.98 -5.22 -4.91
CA THR A 23 1.75 -4.36 -5.83
C THR A 23 3.23 -4.70 -5.85
N VAL A 24 3.88 -4.84 -4.68
CA VAL A 24 5.32 -5.16 -4.60
C VAL A 24 5.58 -6.56 -5.14
N LEU A 25 4.70 -7.53 -4.84
CA LEU A 25 4.81 -8.88 -5.36
C LEU A 25 4.67 -8.92 -6.88
N LEU A 26 3.72 -8.16 -7.45
CA LEU A 26 3.57 -8.00 -8.90
C LEU A 26 4.86 -7.47 -9.54
N VAL A 27 5.43 -6.41 -8.96
CA VAL A 27 6.68 -5.79 -9.43
C VAL A 27 7.85 -6.76 -9.39
N ILE A 28 8.01 -7.51 -8.29
CA ILE A 28 9.03 -8.56 -8.18
C ILE A 28 8.83 -9.61 -9.26
N SER A 29 7.60 -10.11 -9.46
CA SER A 29 7.31 -11.13 -10.45
C SER A 29 7.63 -10.69 -11.88
N TYR A 30 7.28 -9.45 -12.27
CA TYR A 30 7.64 -8.92 -13.58
C TYR A 30 9.14 -8.70 -13.74
N ALA A 31 9.83 -8.22 -12.70
CA ALA A 31 11.29 -8.08 -12.72
C ALA A 31 12.00 -9.42 -12.92
N LEU A 32 11.49 -10.50 -12.34
CA LEU A 32 12.04 -11.84 -12.48
C LEU A 32 11.66 -12.52 -13.80
N ALA A 33 10.42 -12.37 -14.25
CA ALA A 33 9.96 -13.01 -15.47
C ALA A 33 10.50 -12.29 -16.73
N LYS A 34 10.46 -10.96 -16.73
CA LYS A 34 10.61 -10.11 -17.92
C LYS A 34 11.79 -9.12 -17.84
N GLY A 35 12.49 -9.06 -16.71
CA GLY A 35 13.67 -8.21 -16.53
C GLY A 35 13.34 -6.73 -16.28
N ARG A 36 14.40 -5.92 -16.16
CA ARG A 36 14.32 -4.52 -15.72
C ARG A 36 13.42 -3.64 -16.59
N SER A 37 13.45 -3.81 -17.91
CA SER A 37 12.76 -2.92 -18.85
C SER A 37 11.24 -2.90 -18.62
N ILE A 38 10.60 -4.08 -18.55
CA ILE A 38 9.16 -4.17 -18.29
C ILE A 38 8.85 -3.87 -16.82
N ALA A 39 9.73 -4.24 -15.88
CA ALA A 39 9.54 -3.93 -14.46
C ALA A 39 9.45 -2.42 -14.18
N LEU A 40 10.17 -1.58 -14.92
CA LEU A 40 10.06 -0.13 -14.79
C LEU A 40 8.68 0.40 -15.22
N ALA A 41 8.07 -0.20 -16.23
CA ALA A 41 6.70 0.13 -16.62
C ALA A 41 5.70 -0.24 -15.52
N VAL A 42 5.87 -1.41 -14.88
CA VAL A 42 5.08 -1.83 -13.71
C VAL A 42 5.27 -0.88 -12.53
N VAL A 43 6.49 -0.42 -12.26
CA VAL A 43 6.76 0.61 -11.23
C VAL A 43 6.01 1.90 -11.53
N GLY A 44 6.08 2.39 -12.78
CA GLY A 44 5.33 3.57 -13.19
C GLY A 44 3.82 3.43 -12.98
N GLY A 45 3.28 2.26 -13.36
CA GLY A 45 1.87 1.94 -13.15
C GLY A 45 1.50 1.93 -11.67
N ALA A 46 2.33 1.33 -10.83
CA ALA A 46 2.14 1.30 -9.39
C ALA A 46 2.12 2.70 -8.77
N VAL A 47 3.04 3.58 -9.18
CA VAL A 47 3.10 4.96 -8.69
C VAL A 47 1.82 5.73 -9.01
N ILE A 48 1.34 5.64 -10.25
CA ILE A 48 0.08 6.28 -10.66
C ILE A 48 -1.12 5.64 -9.95
N GLY A 49 -1.14 4.32 -9.82
CA GLY A 49 -2.19 3.59 -9.10
C GLY A 49 -2.30 4.02 -7.64
N VAL A 50 -1.17 4.13 -6.92
CA VAL A 50 -1.15 4.62 -5.53
C VAL A 50 -1.63 6.07 -5.47
N LEU A 51 -1.15 6.93 -6.35
CA LEU A 51 -1.55 8.34 -6.39
C LEU A 51 -3.06 8.48 -6.54
N LEU A 52 -3.65 7.81 -7.54
CA LEU A 52 -5.09 7.83 -7.79
C LEU A 52 -5.89 7.24 -6.62
N SER A 53 -5.44 6.11 -6.07
CA SER A 53 -6.08 5.45 -4.92
C SER A 53 -6.12 6.37 -3.71
N MET A 54 -5.00 7.02 -3.43
CA MET A 54 -4.87 7.92 -2.28
C MET A 54 -5.70 9.18 -2.47
N VAL A 55 -5.67 9.81 -3.65
CA VAL A 55 -6.53 10.96 -3.96
C VAL A 55 -8.01 10.60 -3.76
N ALA A 56 -8.48 9.50 -4.35
CA ALA A 56 -9.87 9.06 -4.24
C ALA A 56 -10.25 8.79 -2.78
N THR A 57 -9.38 8.08 -2.04
CA THR A 57 -9.66 7.72 -0.65
C THR A 57 -9.66 8.95 0.25
N LEU A 58 -8.71 9.87 0.11
CA LEU A 58 -8.63 11.07 0.95
C LEU A 58 -9.75 12.06 0.67
N LEU A 59 -10.22 12.17 -0.57
CA LEU A 59 -11.41 12.95 -0.89
C LEU A 59 -12.65 12.36 -0.21
N GLY A 60 -12.85 11.03 -0.31
CA GLY A 60 -13.98 10.36 0.33
C GLY A 60 -13.93 10.44 1.87
N VAL A 61 -12.78 10.11 2.45
CA VAL A 61 -12.54 10.17 3.91
C VAL A 61 -12.66 11.61 4.41
N GLY A 62 -12.09 12.57 3.70
CA GLY A 62 -12.14 14.00 4.04
C GLY A 62 -13.58 14.54 4.07
N LEU A 63 -14.41 14.15 3.09
CA LEU A 63 -15.83 14.53 3.07
C LEU A 63 -16.58 13.94 4.27
N ILE A 64 -16.35 12.66 4.58
CA ILE A 64 -16.99 11.99 5.71
C ILE A 64 -16.58 12.62 7.05
N LEU A 65 -15.29 12.94 7.21
CA LEU A 65 -14.72 13.57 8.40
C LEU A 65 -15.40 14.90 8.76
N VAL A 66 -15.73 15.71 7.76
CA VAL A 66 -16.34 17.04 8.00
C VAL A 66 -17.88 17.00 8.03
N THR A 67 -18.49 15.87 7.65
CA THR A 67 -19.95 15.78 7.47
C THR A 67 -20.65 14.98 8.57
N SER A 68 -20.08 13.85 9.00
CA SER A 68 -20.79 12.97 9.97
C SER A 68 -19.85 12.11 10.81
N LYS A 69 -19.92 12.33 12.12
CA LYS A 69 -19.23 11.50 13.13
C LYS A 69 -19.67 10.03 13.07
N THR A 70 -20.97 9.77 12.89
CA THR A 70 -21.50 8.40 12.80
C THR A 70 -20.96 7.68 11.56
N LEU A 71 -20.98 8.34 10.41
CA LEU A 71 -20.48 7.75 9.16
C LEU A 71 -18.98 7.51 9.23
N PHE A 72 -18.23 8.41 9.87
CA PHE A 72 -16.81 8.21 10.15
C PHE A 72 -16.56 6.97 11.02
N ILE A 73 -17.31 6.79 12.11
CA ILE A 73 -17.16 5.64 13.00
C ILE A 73 -17.44 4.33 12.26
N ILE A 74 -18.50 4.29 11.44
CA ILE A 74 -18.82 3.11 10.62
C ILE A 74 -17.67 2.82 9.65
N MET A 75 -17.21 3.83 8.91
CA MET A 75 -16.11 3.69 7.96
C MET A 75 -14.81 3.24 8.64
N LYS A 76 -14.50 3.79 9.81
CA LYS A 76 -13.35 3.37 10.64
C LYS A 76 -13.41 1.89 10.94
N TRP A 77 -14.54 1.39 11.45
CA TRP A 77 -14.68 -0.02 11.80
C TRP A 77 -14.64 -0.94 10.58
N ILE A 78 -15.21 -0.53 9.45
CA ILE A 78 -15.04 -1.25 8.17
C ILE A 78 -13.56 -1.38 7.83
N GLY A 79 -12.81 -0.27 7.90
CA GLY A 79 -11.37 -0.28 7.64
C GLY A 79 -10.58 -1.15 8.62
N VAL A 80 -10.92 -1.13 9.91
CA VAL A 80 -10.29 -1.98 10.95
C VAL A 80 -10.49 -3.46 10.64
N VAL A 81 -11.74 -3.89 10.41
CA VAL A 81 -12.05 -5.29 10.07
C VAL A 81 -11.32 -5.70 8.79
N TYR A 82 -11.28 -4.80 7.81
CA TYR A 82 -10.63 -5.05 6.54
C TYR A 82 -9.11 -5.23 6.64
N LEU A 83 -8.43 -4.37 7.41
CA LEU A 83 -6.99 -4.50 7.66
C LEU A 83 -6.66 -5.78 8.42
N ALA A 84 -7.47 -6.15 9.42
CA ALA A 84 -7.30 -7.40 10.16
C ALA A 84 -7.49 -8.62 9.25
N TRP A 85 -8.55 -8.63 8.44
CA TRP A 85 -8.80 -9.70 7.46
C TRP A 85 -7.65 -9.83 6.45
N MET A 86 -7.13 -8.71 5.96
CA MET A 86 -6.03 -8.72 5.00
C MET A 86 -4.72 -9.20 5.62
N GLY A 87 -4.40 -8.77 6.84
CA GLY A 87 -3.25 -9.27 7.56
C GLY A 87 -3.34 -10.78 7.80
N TRP A 88 -4.51 -11.28 8.18
CA TRP A 88 -4.79 -12.71 8.29
C TRP A 88 -4.64 -13.44 6.95
N LYS A 89 -5.18 -12.88 5.87
CA LYS A 89 -5.05 -13.44 4.50
C LYS A 89 -3.58 -13.55 4.08
N MET A 90 -2.77 -12.50 4.31
CA MET A 90 -1.34 -12.50 3.99
C MET A 90 -0.57 -13.61 4.71
N ILE A 91 -0.92 -13.88 5.97
CA ILE A 91 -0.33 -14.99 6.75
C ILE A 91 -0.78 -16.34 6.16
N ARG A 92 -2.08 -16.50 5.89
CA ARG A 92 -2.69 -17.74 5.37
C ARG A 92 -2.20 -18.13 3.99
N THR A 93 -2.02 -17.18 3.08
CA THR A 93 -1.58 -17.44 1.69
C THR A 93 -0.07 -17.32 1.52
N SER A 94 0.68 -17.26 2.62
CA SER A 94 2.14 -17.14 2.55
C SER A 94 2.75 -18.37 1.90
N GLY A 95 3.45 -18.18 0.77
CA GLY A 95 4.10 -19.26 0.01
C GLY A 95 3.25 -19.92 -1.09
N THR A 96 1.96 -19.61 -1.21
CA THR A 96 1.12 -20.09 -2.32
C THR A 96 1.07 -19.10 -3.50
N THR A 97 1.39 -17.83 -3.24
CA THR A 97 1.31 -16.74 -4.24
C THR A 97 2.41 -16.80 -5.31
N THR A 98 3.40 -17.69 -5.16
CA THR A 98 4.54 -17.83 -6.09
C THR A 98 4.13 -18.47 -7.43
N ASN A 99 2.92 -19.03 -7.54
CA ASN A 99 2.47 -19.77 -8.74
C ASN A 99 1.54 -19.02 -9.70
N GLN A 100 1.24 -17.74 -9.47
CA GLN A 100 0.46 -16.95 -10.41
C GLN A 100 1.31 -15.83 -11.00
N ILE A 101 2.08 -16.17 -12.02
CA ILE A 101 2.38 -15.38 -13.25
C ILE A 101 3.03 -16.39 -14.19
N SER A 102 2.17 -17.18 -14.82
CA SER A 102 2.52 -18.14 -15.86
C SER A 102 1.34 -18.22 -16.80
N SER A 103 1.11 -17.14 -17.54
CA SER A 103 0.37 -17.20 -18.80
C SER A 103 1.03 -16.25 -19.77
N ALA A 104 1.67 -16.85 -20.76
CA ALA A 104 2.36 -16.20 -21.84
C ALA A 104 1.37 -15.43 -22.73
N ILE A 105 1.42 -14.10 -22.65
CA ILE A 105 1.19 -13.21 -23.78
C ILE A 105 2.42 -12.30 -23.82
N GLU A 106 2.85 -11.88 -25.02
CA GLU A 106 3.86 -10.81 -25.15
C GLU A 106 3.30 -9.53 -24.52
N GLU A 107 3.54 -9.35 -23.22
CA GLU A 107 3.13 -8.13 -22.55
C GLU A 107 4.01 -6.97 -22.97
N THR A 108 3.38 -5.97 -23.58
CA THR A 108 3.98 -4.67 -23.87
C THR A 108 4.18 -3.88 -22.57
N HIS A 109 5.11 -2.92 -22.60
CA HIS A 109 5.30 -1.99 -21.46
C HIS A 109 3.99 -1.32 -21.04
N PHE A 110 3.14 -0.96 -22.00
CA PHE A 110 1.86 -0.31 -21.71
C PHE A 110 0.88 -1.25 -21.00
N SER A 111 0.78 -2.52 -21.41
CA SER A 111 -0.08 -3.50 -20.71
C SER A 111 0.39 -3.68 -19.26
N ALA A 112 1.70 -3.90 -19.06
CA ALA A 112 2.28 -4.09 -17.74
C ALA A 112 2.11 -2.84 -16.83
N PHE A 113 2.25 -1.64 -17.40
CA PHE A 113 1.94 -0.38 -16.72
C PHE A 113 0.47 -0.32 -16.30
N ARG A 114 -0.46 -0.55 -17.23
CA ARG A 114 -1.91 -0.46 -16.98
C ARG A 114 -2.36 -1.46 -15.93
N ASP A 115 -1.90 -2.70 -16.05
CA ASP A 115 -2.31 -3.78 -15.15
C ASP A 115 -1.78 -3.51 -13.73
N SER A 116 -0.53 -3.04 -13.61
CA SER A 116 0.02 -2.56 -12.34
C SER A 116 -0.75 -1.38 -11.75
N MET A 117 -1.13 -0.42 -12.58
CA MET A 117 -1.93 0.74 -12.16
C MET A 117 -3.29 0.30 -11.61
N ILE A 118 -4.00 -0.59 -12.30
CA ILE A 118 -5.31 -1.10 -11.86
C ILE A 118 -5.18 -1.89 -10.55
N VAL A 119 -4.25 -2.85 -10.49
CA VAL A 119 -3.99 -3.65 -9.28
C VAL A 119 -3.63 -2.76 -8.11
N THR A 120 -2.85 -1.72 -8.36
CA THR A 120 -2.39 -0.81 -7.30
C THR A 120 -3.45 0.20 -6.89
N PHE A 121 -4.28 0.66 -7.83
CA PHE A 121 -5.42 1.53 -7.55
C PHE A 121 -6.41 0.85 -6.59
N PHE A 122 -6.74 -0.40 -6.88
CA PHE A 122 -7.58 -1.25 -6.04
C PHE A 122 -6.79 -1.97 -4.94
N ASN A 123 -5.57 -1.53 -4.62
CA ASN A 123 -4.75 -2.23 -3.64
C ASN A 123 -5.43 -2.13 -2.27
N PRO A 124 -5.90 -3.26 -1.74
CA PRO A 124 -6.67 -3.29 -0.50
C PRO A 124 -5.85 -2.68 0.65
N LYS A 125 -4.54 -2.95 0.69
CA LYS A 125 -3.64 -2.51 1.76
C LYS A 125 -3.56 -0.99 1.85
N SER A 126 -3.38 -0.34 0.71
CA SER A 126 -3.26 1.12 0.63
C SER A 126 -4.59 1.79 1.02
N ILE A 127 -5.70 1.32 0.45
CA ILE A 127 -7.05 1.85 0.75
C ILE A 127 -7.36 1.71 2.24
N GLY A 128 -7.16 0.51 2.81
CA GLY A 128 -7.39 0.28 4.24
C GLY A 128 -6.53 1.18 5.12
N PHE A 129 -5.26 1.36 4.76
CA PHE A 129 -4.39 2.30 5.48
C PHE A 129 -4.93 3.74 5.40
N PHE A 130 -5.29 4.24 4.23
CA PHE A 130 -5.79 5.61 4.09
C PHE A 130 -7.10 5.84 4.83
N VAL A 131 -8.02 4.87 4.81
CA VAL A 131 -9.28 4.96 5.54
C VAL A 131 -9.07 5.00 7.06
N VAL A 132 -8.16 4.16 7.56
CA VAL A 132 -8.03 3.92 9.01
C VAL A 132 -7.02 4.85 9.67
N PHE A 133 -5.92 5.16 8.99
CA PHE A 133 -4.76 5.81 9.57
C PHE A 133 -4.64 7.29 9.23
N VAL A 134 -4.92 7.69 7.99
CA VAL A 134 -4.79 9.10 7.60
C VAL A 134 -5.61 10.05 8.48
N PRO A 135 -6.85 9.72 8.90
CA PRO A 135 -7.58 10.53 9.87
C PRO A 135 -6.83 10.85 11.17
N GLN A 136 -5.90 10.00 11.60
CA GLN A 136 -5.09 10.18 12.82
C GLN A 136 -3.99 11.22 12.64
N PHE A 137 -3.62 11.50 11.38
CA PHE A 137 -2.51 12.38 11.05
C PHE A 137 -2.96 13.78 10.60
N VAL A 138 -4.27 14.03 10.56
CA VAL A 138 -4.81 15.32 10.10
C VAL A 138 -5.39 16.13 11.25
N ASN A 139 -5.16 17.44 11.21
CA ASN A 139 -5.81 18.38 12.11
C ASN A 139 -7.04 18.97 11.40
N THR A 140 -8.23 18.61 11.88
CA THR A 140 -9.53 19.04 11.35
C THR A 140 -9.88 20.50 11.66
N SER A 141 -9.19 21.15 12.61
CA SER A 141 -9.32 22.58 12.90
C SER A 141 -8.56 23.46 11.88
N THR A 142 -7.85 22.86 10.92
CA THR A 142 -7.11 23.57 9.87
C THR A 142 -7.50 23.04 8.49
N PRO A 143 -7.29 23.80 7.39
CA PRO A 143 -7.64 23.33 6.05
C PRO A 143 -7.05 21.95 5.72
N LEU A 144 -7.89 21.04 5.23
CA LEU A 144 -7.49 19.64 4.98
C LEU A 144 -6.66 19.48 3.69
N ILE A 145 -6.99 20.24 2.63
CA ILE A 145 -6.37 20.07 1.30
C ILE A 145 -4.83 20.17 1.35
N PRO A 146 -4.21 21.19 1.98
CA PRO A 146 -2.75 21.26 2.05
C PRO A 146 -2.12 20.07 2.78
N GLN A 147 -2.79 19.57 3.82
CA GLN A 147 -2.33 18.41 4.58
C GLN A 147 -2.38 17.14 3.72
N PHE A 148 -3.49 16.92 3.00
CA PHE A 148 -3.62 15.80 2.07
C PHE A 148 -2.60 15.84 0.94
N VAL A 149 -2.31 17.00 0.34
CA VAL A 149 -1.30 17.12 -0.72
C VAL A 149 0.08 16.70 -0.21
N ILE A 150 0.50 17.18 0.96
CA ILE A 150 1.77 16.79 1.58
C ILE A 150 1.81 15.29 1.83
N MET A 151 0.74 14.73 2.40
CA MET A 151 0.67 13.29 2.69
C MET A 151 0.73 12.44 1.41
N ILE A 152 0.04 12.86 0.34
CA ILE A 152 0.06 12.19 -0.96
C ILE A 152 1.46 12.18 -1.54
N ILE A 153 2.11 13.35 -1.61
CA ILE A 153 3.47 13.46 -2.18
C ILE A 153 4.44 12.59 -1.40
N THR A 154 4.40 12.64 -0.06
CA THR A 154 5.26 11.84 0.81
C THR A 154 5.03 10.35 0.63
N PHE A 155 3.76 9.91 0.67
CA PHE A 155 3.44 8.48 0.54
C PHE A 155 3.78 7.94 -0.84
N VAL A 156 3.41 8.65 -1.91
CA VAL A 156 3.73 8.27 -3.29
C VAL A 156 5.23 8.27 -3.52
N GLY A 157 5.97 9.26 -3.00
CA GLY A 157 7.42 9.35 -3.11
C GLY A 157 8.13 8.18 -2.43
N ILE A 158 7.81 7.89 -1.16
CA ILE A 158 8.36 6.74 -0.43
C ILE A 158 7.99 5.43 -1.14
N GLY A 159 6.74 5.31 -1.58
CA GLY A 159 6.25 4.14 -2.32
C GLY A 159 6.96 3.92 -3.65
N ALA A 160 7.25 4.99 -4.39
CA ALA A 160 8.00 4.95 -5.64
C ALA A 160 9.42 4.44 -5.40
N ILE A 161 10.13 4.99 -4.41
CA ILE A 161 11.48 4.57 -4.04
C ILE A 161 11.49 3.09 -3.64
N ASN A 162 10.58 2.69 -2.76
CA ASN A 162 10.47 1.31 -2.28
C ASN A 162 10.19 0.33 -3.42
N THR A 163 9.21 0.64 -4.27
CA THR A 163 8.80 -0.24 -5.37
C THR A 163 9.88 -0.32 -6.45
N PHE A 164 10.56 0.80 -6.74
CA PHE A 164 11.72 0.82 -7.63
C PHE A 164 12.87 -0.03 -7.07
N ALA A 165 13.18 0.08 -5.78
CA ALA A 165 14.24 -0.71 -5.14
C ALA A 165 13.94 -2.22 -5.25
N TYR A 166 12.71 -2.64 -4.96
CA TYR A 166 12.29 -4.04 -5.15
C TYR A 166 12.43 -4.49 -6.61
N ALA A 167 12.04 -3.66 -7.58
CA ALA A 167 12.18 -3.97 -9.00
C ALA A 167 13.65 -4.19 -9.40
N MET A 168 14.55 -3.31 -8.96
CA MET A 168 15.97 -3.38 -9.32
C MET A 168 16.64 -4.58 -8.66
N LEU A 169 16.40 -4.80 -7.36
CA LEU A 169 16.95 -5.94 -6.63
C LEU A 169 16.48 -7.26 -7.25
N ALA A 170 15.18 -7.38 -7.54
CA ALA A 170 14.61 -8.55 -8.19
C ALA A 170 15.22 -8.79 -9.59
N ALA A 171 15.35 -7.73 -10.40
CA ALA A 171 15.96 -7.85 -11.73
C ALA A 171 17.44 -8.28 -11.68
N GLN A 172 18.20 -7.83 -10.67
CA GLN A 172 19.60 -8.23 -10.47
C GLN A 172 19.74 -9.70 -10.08
N ILE A 173 18.88 -10.20 -9.20
CA ILE A 173 18.93 -11.58 -8.71
C ILE A 173 18.17 -12.58 -9.59
N ARG A 174 17.62 -12.13 -10.73
CA ARG A 174 16.83 -12.94 -11.68
C ARG A 174 17.52 -14.24 -12.07
N HIS A 175 18.85 -14.23 -12.17
CA HIS A 175 19.66 -15.40 -12.54
C HIS A 175 20.19 -16.19 -11.34
N ALA A 176 20.02 -15.69 -10.11
CA ALA A 176 20.59 -16.25 -8.88
C ALA A 176 19.52 -16.76 -7.90
N PHE A 177 18.29 -17.00 -8.37
CA PHE A 177 17.12 -17.23 -7.51
C PHE A 177 17.33 -18.41 -6.55
N THR A 178 17.55 -18.09 -5.28
CA THR A 178 17.76 -19.07 -4.21
C THR A 178 16.90 -18.69 -3.00
N ARG A 179 15.87 -19.52 -2.78
CA ARG A 179 15.04 -19.71 -1.57
C ARG A 179 13.71 -18.92 -1.47
N PRO A 180 12.58 -19.60 -1.77
CA PRO A 180 11.20 -19.10 -1.55
C PRO A 180 10.88 -18.67 -0.10
N SER A 181 11.68 -19.08 0.88
CA SER A 181 11.44 -18.87 2.31
C SER A 181 11.45 -17.41 2.76
N SER A 182 12.26 -16.55 2.15
CA SER A 182 12.37 -15.14 2.57
C SER A 182 11.11 -14.34 2.24
N LEU A 183 10.50 -14.60 1.08
CA LEU A 183 9.23 -13.97 0.67
C LEU A 183 8.07 -14.40 1.58
N ILE A 184 8.07 -15.66 2.03
CA ILE A 184 7.08 -16.20 2.96
C ILE A 184 7.13 -15.47 4.29
N TRP A 185 8.33 -15.32 4.88
CA TRP A 185 8.50 -14.62 6.16
C TRP A 185 8.12 -13.14 6.06
N MET A 186 8.46 -12.49 4.95
CA MET A 186 8.11 -11.09 4.72
C MET A 186 6.59 -10.88 4.63
N GLN A 187 5.86 -11.80 3.99
CA GLN A 187 4.39 -11.79 3.96
C GLN A 187 3.78 -12.02 5.35
N ARG A 188 4.34 -12.94 6.16
CA ARG A 188 3.87 -13.22 7.52
C ARG A 188 4.07 -12.04 8.46
N ILE A 189 5.28 -11.49 8.52
CA ILE A 189 5.59 -10.29 9.33
C ILE A 189 4.68 -9.13 8.91
N GLY A 190 4.51 -8.96 7.60
CA GLY A 190 3.59 -7.99 7.03
C GLY A 190 2.15 -8.13 7.53
N GLY A 191 1.63 -9.36 7.50
CA GLY A 191 0.28 -9.62 7.98
C GLY A 191 0.11 -9.38 9.47
N VAL A 192 1.11 -9.70 10.29
CA VAL A 192 1.12 -9.39 11.73
C VAL A 192 1.07 -7.88 11.96
N ILE A 193 1.89 -7.11 11.27
CA ILE A 193 1.89 -5.64 11.41
C ILE A 193 0.52 -5.06 11.01
N LEU A 194 -0.11 -5.53 9.94
CA LEU A 194 -1.45 -5.07 9.56
C LEU A 194 -2.51 -5.37 10.63
N ILE A 195 -2.44 -6.53 11.28
CA ILE A 195 -3.34 -6.87 12.39
C ILE A 195 -3.08 -5.96 13.59
N LEU A 196 -1.82 -5.73 13.97
CA LEU A 196 -1.47 -4.82 15.06
C LEU A 196 -1.93 -3.39 14.79
N LEU A 197 -1.77 -2.92 13.55
CA LEU A 197 -2.27 -1.64 13.08
C LEU A 197 -3.80 -1.56 13.18
N ALA A 198 -4.53 -2.61 12.80
CA ALA A 198 -5.98 -2.69 12.95
C ALA A 198 -6.40 -2.60 14.43
N ILE A 199 -5.74 -3.36 15.32
CA ILE A 199 -6.00 -3.33 16.77
C ILE A 199 -5.72 -1.96 17.35
N TYR A 200 -4.56 -1.38 17.05
CA TYR A 200 -4.19 -0.03 17.49
C TYR A 200 -5.25 1.01 17.09
N SER A 201 -5.71 0.92 15.84
CA SER A 201 -6.74 1.82 15.32
C SER A 201 -8.10 1.60 15.97
N ALA A 202 -8.46 0.36 16.32
CA ALA A 202 -9.68 0.05 17.06
C ALA A 202 -9.66 0.72 18.44
N LEU A 203 -8.53 0.66 19.14
CA LEU A 203 -8.32 1.19 20.49
C LEU A 203 -8.24 2.72 20.53
N LEU A 204 -7.87 3.38 19.43
CA LEU A 204 -7.85 4.84 19.36
C LEU A 204 -9.25 5.43 19.41
N SER A 205 -9.50 6.21 20.46
CA SER A 205 -10.72 7.00 20.60
C SER A 205 -10.56 8.31 19.83
N TYR A 206 -11.46 8.58 18.89
CA TYR A 206 -11.48 9.85 18.18
C TYR A 206 -12.43 10.80 18.90
N ASN A 207 -11.87 11.85 19.49
CA ASN A 207 -12.65 12.95 20.03
C ASN A 207 -12.95 13.94 18.91
N PHE A 208 -14.03 13.67 18.17
CA PHE A 208 -14.71 14.69 17.34
C PHE A 208 -15.77 15.39 18.16
#